data_AF-Q9SYY4-F1
#
_entry.id   AF-Q9SYY4-F1
#
_cell.length_a   1.000
_cell.length_b   1.000
_cell.length_c   1.000
_cell.angle_alpha   90.00
_cell.angle_beta   90.00
_cell.angle_gamma   90.00
#
_symmetry.space_group_name_H-M   'P 1'
#
loop_
_entity.id
_entity.type
_entity.pdbx_description
1 polymer ?
#
loop_
_entity_poly.entity_id
_entity_poly.type
_entity_poly.pdbx_seq_one_letter_code
_entity_poly.pdbx_strand_id
1 'polypeptide(L)'
;MSTALINSITYFLSEHPYIVGFRWSNSQSWGSTWSFLFTSISLYIAVSSSLHILLSAVRRSNRSVPLGHIPEIHSLLMSILSATIFAGILLSAAAEIRDTRWLWRRSKTATPLQWLLCFPLGTRPSGRVFFWSYVFYLTRFLHMFRTIFAVLRSRRLAVSQLFCNSVMAFTSFLWLEFSQSYQILAILSTTLVYSVVYGYRFWTGFGLPGSAFPSFVVNCQLVLVGCNLVSHAGVLTMHLFKGGCNGIGAWGLNSVLNGAILLLFLNFYVRMHSPMRRHINKMNSQRNA
;
A
#
# COMPACT_ATOMS: atom_id res chain seq x y z
N MET A 1 19.46 -12.94 19.00
CA MET A 1 19.45 -11.51 18.63
C MET A 1 19.67 -10.72 19.90
N SER A 2 20.77 -9.99 20.04
CA SER A 2 21.14 -9.34 21.31
C SER A 2 20.12 -8.26 21.69
N THR A 3 19.79 -8.15 22.98
CA THR A 3 18.91 -7.08 23.52
C THR A 3 19.37 -5.69 23.07
N ALA A 4 20.68 -5.47 23.00
CA ALA A 4 21.28 -4.25 22.47
C ALA A 4 20.84 -3.95 21.02
N LEU A 5 20.86 -4.95 20.14
CA LEU A 5 20.45 -4.79 18.74
C LEU A 5 18.95 -4.46 18.64
N ILE A 6 18.11 -5.13 19.44
CA ILE A 6 16.67 -4.84 19.50
C ILE A 6 16.46 -3.39 19.95
N ASN A 7 17.13 -2.96 21.02
CA ASN A 7 17.02 -1.59 21.53
C ASN A 7 17.50 -0.54 20.52
N SER A 8 18.61 -0.80 19.82
CA SER A 8 19.09 0.08 18.75
C SER A 8 18.10 0.18 17.60
N ILE A 9 17.54 -0.95 17.14
CA ILE A 9 16.52 -0.96 16.09
C ILE A 9 15.26 -0.21 16.54
N THR A 10 14.79 -0.45 17.76
CA THR A 10 13.64 0.27 18.31
C THR A 10 13.90 1.77 18.40
N TYR A 11 15.10 2.18 18.82
CA TYR A 11 15.50 3.58 18.85
C TYR A 11 15.42 4.23 17.46
N PHE A 12 16.09 3.65 16.47
CA PHE A 12 16.09 4.21 15.11
C PHE A 12 14.73 4.18 14.42
N LEU A 13 13.87 3.21 14.75
CA LEU A 13 12.57 3.08 14.12
C LEU A 13 11.44 3.86 14.81
N SER A 14 11.56 4.20 16.10
CA SER A 14 10.44 4.80 16.84
C SER A 14 10.80 6.00 17.70
N GLU A 15 12.01 6.04 18.27
CA GLU A 15 12.39 7.06 19.26
C GLU A 15 13.37 8.11 18.70
N HIS A 16 13.83 7.96 17.46
CA HIS A 16 14.71 8.94 16.83
C HIS A 16 14.03 10.33 16.77
N PRO A 17 14.71 11.44 17.08
CA PRO A 17 14.09 12.77 17.19
C PRO A 17 13.36 13.23 15.92
N TYR A 18 13.87 12.89 14.72
CA TYR A 18 13.14 13.15 13.45
C TYR A 18 11.81 12.41 13.32
N ILE A 19 11.67 11.25 13.96
CA ILE A 19 10.46 10.42 13.94
C ILE A 19 9.46 10.96 14.97
N VAL A 20 9.93 11.17 16.20
CA VAL A 20 9.09 11.67 17.30
C VAL A 20 8.61 13.10 17.03
N GLY A 21 9.50 13.97 16.56
CA GLY A 21 9.21 15.37 16.25
C GLY A 21 8.56 15.59 14.87
N PHE A 22 8.22 14.53 14.13
CA PHE A 22 7.64 14.67 12.80
C PHE A 22 6.30 15.41 12.84
N ARG A 23 6.12 16.33 11.89
CA ARG A 23 4.85 17.03 11.67
C ARG A 23 4.56 17.14 10.19
N TRP A 24 3.40 16.64 9.79
CA TRP A 24 2.87 16.88 8.46
C TRP A 24 2.54 18.36 8.30
N SER A 25 3.24 19.03 7.40
CA SER A 25 3.03 20.45 7.12
C SER A 25 3.62 20.86 5.78
N ASN A 26 2.97 21.81 5.12
CA ASN A 26 3.37 22.32 3.81
C ASN A 26 4.78 22.93 3.74
N SER A 27 5.35 23.33 4.88
CA SER A 27 6.69 23.90 4.94
C SER A 27 7.78 22.88 5.25
N GLN A 28 7.47 21.77 5.94
CA GLN A 28 8.49 20.83 6.42
C GLN A 28 8.50 19.50 5.66
N SER A 29 7.35 19.04 5.18
CA SER A 29 7.24 17.75 4.49
C SER A 29 7.18 17.93 2.98
N TRP A 30 8.13 17.31 2.28
CA TRP A 30 8.12 17.31 0.82
C TRP A 30 6.89 16.60 0.27
N GLY A 31 6.25 17.21 -0.72
CA GLY A 31 5.09 16.65 -1.37
C GLY A 31 3.80 16.63 -0.54
N SER A 32 3.70 17.48 0.49
CA SER A 32 2.47 17.62 1.28
C SER A 32 1.46 18.61 0.72
N THR A 33 1.80 19.31 -0.36
CA THR A 33 0.84 20.24 -0.99
C THR A 33 -0.08 19.50 -1.96
N TRP A 34 -1.33 19.95 -2.03
CA TRP A 34 -2.30 19.48 -3.01
C TRP A 34 -1.82 19.65 -4.45
N SER A 35 -1.17 20.78 -4.75
CA SER A 35 -0.58 21.03 -6.07
C SER A 35 0.46 19.99 -6.43
N PHE A 36 1.34 19.61 -5.49
CA PHE A 36 2.32 18.55 -5.72
C PHE A 36 1.64 17.20 -6.01
N LEU A 37 0.61 16.83 -5.25
CA LEU A 37 -0.12 15.58 -5.46
C LEU A 37 -0.73 15.51 -6.85
N PHE A 38 -1.48 16.53 -7.27
CA PHE A 38 -2.13 16.53 -8.58
C PHE A 38 -1.13 16.62 -9.72
N THR A 39 -0.06 17.39 -9.55
CA THR A 39 1.02 17.51 -10.56
C THR A 39 1.74 16.18 -10.71
N SER A 40 2.08 15.50 -9.62
CA SER A 40 2.77 14.21 -9.66
C SER A 40 1.91 13.10 -10.26
N ILE A 41 0.60 13.04 -9.94
CA ILE A 41 -0.34 12.10 -10.57
C ILE A 41 -0.51 12.41 -12.07
N SER A 42 -0.66 13.68 -12.43
CA SER A 42 -0.78 14.10 -13.83
C SER A 42 0.48 13.76 -14.62
N LEU A 43 1.66 14.04 -14.07
CA LEU A 43 2.96 13.69 -14.66
C LEU A 43 3.10 12.18 -14.82
N TYR A 44 2.72 11.41 -13.81
CA TYR A 44 2.75 9.95 -13.86
C TYR A 44 1.88 9.38 -14.98
N ILE A 45 0.65 9.90 -15.13
CA ILE A 45 -0.26 9.51 -16.21
C ILE A 45 0.32 9.90 -17.57
N ALA A 46 0.79 11.14 -17.71
CA ALA A 46 1.38 11.66 -18.95
C ALA A 46 2.61 10.85 -19.36
N VAL A 47 3.55 10.59 -18.46
CA VAL A 47 4.74 9.79 -18.76
C VAL A 47 4.35 8.37 -19.17
N SER A 48 3.42 7.74 -18.46
CA SER A 48 2.99 6.36 -18.77
C SER A 48 2.27 6.27 -20.13
N SER A 49 1.43 7.26 -20.45
CA SER A 49 0.70 7.31 -21.71
C SER A 49 1.61 7.69 -22.88
N SER A 50 2.45 8.71 -22.74
CA SER A 50 3.45 9.10 -23.74
C SER A 50 4.41 7.96 -24.05
N LEU A 51 4.88 7.24 -23.03
CA LEU A 51 5.74 6.08 -23.22
C LEU A 51 5.02 4.95 -23.96
N HIS A 52 3.77 4.67 -23.62
CA HIS A 52 2.96 3.69 -24.32
C HIS A 52 2.75 4.06 -25.80
N ILE A 53 2.37 5.32 -26.07
CA ILE A 53 2.16 5.83 -27.43
C ILE A 53 3.46 5.75 -28.23
N LEU A 54 4.58 6.25 -27.69
CA LEU A 54 5.88 6.23 -28.35
C LEU A 54 6.34 4.81 -28.68
N LEU A 55 6.22 3.87 -27.73
CA LEU A 55 6.60 2.47 -27.94
C LEU A 55 5.67 1.74 -28.93
N SER A 56 4.41 2.16 -29.01
CA SER A 56 3.45 1.64 -29.99
C SER A 56 3.71 2.20 -31.40
N ALA A 57 4.13 3.47 -31.52
CA ALA A 57 4.35 4.14 -32.79
C ALA A 57 5.71 3.82 -33.42
N VAL A 58 6.80 3.84 -32.64
CA VAL A 58 8.18 3.77 -33.18
C VAL A 58 8.61 2.36 -33.57
N ARG A 59 8.04 1.31 -32.96
CA ARG A 59 8.65 -0.02 -33.01
C ARG A 59 7.67 -1.09 -33.48
N ARG A 60 7.53 -1.23 -34.81
CA ARG A 60 6.78 -2.33 -35.47
C ARG A 60 7.23 -3.73 -35.04
N SER A 61 8.48 -3.89 -34.63
CA SER A 61 9.00 -5.18 -34.14
C SER A 61 8.55 -5.44 -32.70
N ASN A 62 7.85 -6.56 -32.48
CA ASN A 62 7.30 -7.04 -31.20
C ASN A 62 8.36 -7.42 -30.13
N ARG A 63 9.59 -6.88 -30.21
CA ARG A 63 10.64 -7.13 -29.23
C ARG A 63 10.43 -6.28 -27.97
N SER A 64 10.15 -6.91 -26.84
CA SER A 64 10.16 -6.27 -25.52
C SER A 64 11.49 -5.55 -25.28
N VAL A 65 11.49 -4.45 -24.50
CA VAL A 65 12.74 -3.85 -24.04
C VAL A 65 13.31 -4.77 -22.96
N PRO A 66 14.54 -5.30 -23.11
CA PRO A 66 15.17 -6.09 -22.06
C PRO A 66 15.49 -5.15 -20.90
N LEU A 67 14.68 -5.17 -19.85
CA LEU A 67 14.91 -4.40 -18.62
C LEU A 67 15.97 -5.05 -17.71
N GLY A 68 16.55 -6.18 -18.11
CA GLY A 68 17.47 -6.96 -17.28
C GLY A 68 16.83 -7.30 -15.93
N HIS A 69 17.63 -7.17 -14.87
CA HIS A 69 17.24 -7.46 -13.48
C HIS A 69 16.64 -6.25 -12.72
N ILE A 70 16.33 -5.15 -13.42
CA ILE A 70 15.84 -3.91 -12.80
C ILE A 70 14.51 -4.13 -12.05
N PRO A 71 13.49 -4.80 -12.62
CA PRO A 71 12.23 -5.07 -11.92
C PRO A 71 12.39 -5.94 -10.66
N GLU A 72 13.36 -6.85 -10.68
CA GLU A 72 13.68 -7.76 -9.59
C GLU A 72 14.33 -6.98 -8.43
N ILE A 73 15.34 -6.17 -8.72
CA ILE A 73 15.97 -5.27 -7.73
C ILE A 73 14.94 -4.30 -7.14
N HIS A 74 14.07 -3.74 -7.98
CA HIS A 74 12.99 -2.87 -7.50
C HIS A 74 12.01 -3.62 -6.58
N SER A 75 11.71 -4.89 -6.87
CA SER A 75 10.87 -5.72 -6.00
C SER A 75 11.55 -5.98 -4.65
N LEU A 76 12.87 -6.24 -4.63
CA LEU A 76 13.62 -6.35 -3.38
C LEU A 76 13.56 -5.06 -2.56
N LEU A 77 13.79 -3.91 -3.20
CA LEU A 77 13.68 -2.61 -2.56
C LEU A 77 12.28 -2.38 -1.96
N MET A 78 11.22 -2.68 -2.71
CA MET A 78 9.85 -2.56 -2.21
C MET A 78 9.57 -3.49 -1.04
N SER A 79 10.13 -4.70 -1.07
CA SER A 79 10.02 -5.68 0.02
C SER A 79 10.66 -5.15 1.31
N ILE A 80 11.91 -4.69 1.22
CA ILE A 80 12.66 -4.15 2.36
C ILE A 80 11.96 -2.92 2.92
N LEU A 81 11.60 -1.95 2.07
CA LEU A 81 10.88 -0.75 2.51
C LEU A 81 9.55 -1.10 3.19
N SER A 82 8.80 -2.06 2.66
CA SER A 82 7.53 -2.49 3.27
C SER A 82 7.76 -3.13 4.63
N ALA A 83 8.78 -3.98 4.78
CA ALA A 83 9.12 -4.58 6.08
C ALA A 83 9.57 -3.51 7.10
N THR A 84 10.37 -2.54 6.67
CA THR A 84 10.81 -1.42 7.52
C THR A 84 9.64 -0.56 7.96
N ILE A 85 8.72 -0.20 7.05
CA ILE A 85 7.51 0.57 7.41
C ILE A 85 6.64 -0.23 8.36
N PHE A 86 6.45 -1.53 8.11
CA PHE A 86 5.68 -2.41 8.99
C PHE A 86 6.25 -2.42 10.41
N ALA A 87 7.56 -2.64 10.56
CA ALA A 87 8.22 -2.63 11.86
C ALA A 87 8.13 -1.25 12.52
N GLY A 88 8.40 -0.19 11.75
CA GLY A 88 8.37 1.19 12.19
C GLY A 88 6.99 1.63 12.70
N ILE A 89 5.93 1.39 11.92
CA ILE A 89 4.55 1.73 12.30
C ILE A 89 4.08 0.87 13.48
N LEU A 90 4.46 -0.42 13.54
CA LEU A 90 4.09 -1.31 14.64
C LEU A 90 4.70 -0.85 15.97
N LEU A 91 6.00 -0.57 15.99
CA LEU A 91 6.70 -0.06 17.17
C LEU A 91 6.20 1.33 17.55
N SER A 92 5.99 2.20 16.56
CA SER A 92 5.47 3.55 16.78
C SER A 92 4.05 3.54 17.34
N ALA A 93 3.18 2.67 16.83
CA ALA A 93 1.83 2.49 17.37
C ALA A 93 1.87 1.90 18.79
N ALA A 94 2.73 0.91 19.06
CA ALA A 94 2.87 0.34 20.39
C ALA A 94 3.36 1.38 21.42
N ALA A 95 4.33 2.21 21.04
CA ALA A 95 4.82 3.30 21.89
C ALA A 95 3.74 4.37 22.12
N GLU A 96 3.00 4.77 21.08
CA GLU A 96 1.90 5.73 21.20
C GLU A 96 0.76 5.21 22.10
N ILE A 97 0.42 3.93 21.99
CA ILE A 97 -0.59 3.26 22.83
C ILE A 97 -0.10 3.15 24.28
N ARG A 98 1.19 2.88 24.50
CA ARG A 98 1.79 2.83 25.83
C ARG A 98 1.73 4.19 26.50
N ASP A 99 2.11 5.23 25.78
CA ASP A 99 2.17 6.58 26.31
C ASP A 99 0.75 7.08 26.55
N THR A 100 -0.18 6.94 25.61
CA THR A 100 -1.58 7.39 25.80
C THR A 100 -2.42 6.53 26.76
N ARG A 101 -1.87 5.42 27.29
CA ARG A 101 -2.57 4.49 28.19
C ARG A 101 -3.14 5.17 29.44
N TRP A 102 -2.48 6.18 29.99
CA TRP A 102 -2.99 6.89 31.18
C TRP A 102 -4.28 7.65 30.87
N LEU A 103 -4.40 8.22 29.66
CA LEU A 103 -5.61 8.92 29.20
C LEU A 103 -6.77 7.93 29.04
N TRP A 104 -6.46 6.73 28.53
CA TRP A 104 -7.46 5.68 28.32
C TRP A 104 -7.94 5.07 29.64
N ARG A 105 -7.10 5.01 30.67
CA ARG A 105 -7.55 4.56 31.99
C ARG A 105 -8.60 5.51 32.59
N ARG A 106 -8.55 6.81 32.24
CA ARG A 106 -9.50 7.82 32.68
C ARG A 106 -10.83 7.77 31.91
N SER A 107 -10.78 7.45 30.63
CA SER A 107 -11.97 7.19 29.80
C SER A 107 -12.22 5.68 29.76
N LYS A 108 -13.04 5.14 30.67
CA LYS A 108 -13.30 3.70 30.94
C LYS A 108 -13.63 2.78 29.73
N THR A 109 -13.53 3.24 28.49
CA THR A 109 -14.01 2.56 27.26
C THR A 109 -13.03 2.66 26.08
N ALA A 110 -11.70 2.69 26.31
CA ALA A 110 -10.71 2.73 25.22
C ALA A 110 -9.81 1.48 25.19
N THR A 111 -10.02 0.60 24.21
CA THR A 111 -9.11 -0.53 23.91
C THR A 111 -8.08 -0.14 22.83
N PRO A 112 -6.91 -0.82 22.76
CA PRO A 112 -5.90 -0.59 21.70
C PRO A 112 -6.46 -0.67 20.29
N LEU A 113 -7.28 -1.69 20.02
CA LEU A 113 -7.92 -1.89 18.71
C LEU A 113 -8.86 -0.74 18.36
N GLN A 114 -9.55 -0.19 19.35
CA GLN A 114 -10.49 0.90 19.14
C GLN A 114 -9.79 2.20 18.77
N TRP A 115 -8.61 2.49 19.36
CA TRP A 115 -7.80 3.63 18.94
C TRP A 115 -7.24 3.43 17.53
N LEU A 116 -6.81 2.21 17.20
CA LEU A 116 -6.33 1.86 15.87
C LEU A 116 -7.42 2.01 14.78
N LEU A 117 -8.67 1.72 15.12
CA LEU A 117 -9.83 1.89 14.22
C LEU A 117 -10.34 3.32 14.16
N CYS A 118 -10.39 4.02 15.29
CA CYS A 118 -11.05 5.31 15.42
C CYS A 118 -10.21 6.26 16.28
N PHE A 119 -9.56 7.22 15.62
CA PHE A 119 -8.83 8.27 16.31
C PHE A 119 -9.79 9.28 16.93
N PRO A 120 -9.42 9.86 18.10
CA PRO A 120 -10.18 10.94 18.70
C PRO A 120 -10.26 12.15 17.76
N LEU A 121 -11.38 12.86 17.80
CA LEU A 121 -11.60 14.06 17.01
C LEU A 121 -10.52 15.12 17.30
N GLY A 122 -10.02 15.78 16.26
CA GLY A 122 -8.97 16.79 16.40
C GLY A 122 -7.55 16.22 16.51
N THR A 123 -7.36 14.93 16.25
CA THR A 123 -6.01 14.33 16.12
C THR A 123 -5.20 15.10 15.08
N ARG A 124 -4.03 15.57 15.49
CA ARG A 124 -3.10 16.32 14.63
C ARG A 124 -2.18 15.35 13.89
N PRO A 125 -1.81 15.63 12.63
CA PRO A 125 -0.92 14.77 11.86
C PRO A 125 0.55 14.97 12.27
N SER A 126 0.86 14.59 13.51
CA SER A 126 2.19 14.74 14.12
C SER A 126 2.55 13.55 14.98
N GLY A 127 3.85 13.27 15.07
CA GLY A 127 4.41 12.18 15.85
C GLY A 127 4.86 10.99 15.00
N ARG A 128 5.41 9.99 15.71
CA ARG A 128 6.04 8.78 15.16
C ARG A 128 5.19 7.99 14.19
N VAL A 129 3.90 7.85 14.46
CA VAL A 129 2.98 7.12 13.59
C VAL A 129 2.84 7.82 12.23
N PHE A 130 2.70 9.15 12.25
CA PHE A 130 2.54 9.95 11.05
C PHE A 130 3.83 10.03 10.22
N PHE A 131 5.00 9.93 10.87
CA PHE A 131 6.27 9.78 10.16
C PHE A 131 6.25 8.54 9.26
N TRP A 132 5.86 7.39 9.79
CA TRP A 132 5.79 6.16 9.01
C TRP A 132 4.65 6.16 7.98
N SER A 133 3.52 6.81 8.27
CA SER A 133 2.50 7.10 7.26
C SER A 133 3.05 7.95 6.12
N TYR A 134 3.92 8.92 6.40
CA TYR A 134 4.57 9.75 5.40
C TYR A 134 5.57 8.94 4.56
N VAL A 135 6.42 8.12 5.19
CA VAL A 135 7.30 7.20 4.47
C VAL A 135 6.47 6.26 3.58
N PHE A 136 5.34 5.74 4.08
CA PHE A 136 4.41 4.94 3.30
C PHE A 136 3.85 5.70 2.09
N TYR A 137 3.44 6.95 2.26
CA TYR A 137 3.03 7.83 1.15
C TYR A 137 4.14 7.97 0.10
N LEU A 138 5.38 8.21 0.51
CA LEU A 138 6.52 8.27 -0.42
C LEU A 138 6.71 6.97 -1.20
N THR A 139 6.51 5.80 -0.57
CA THR A 139 6.59 4.52 -1.30
C THR A 139 5.54 4.37 -2.39
N ARG A 140 4.42 5.12 -2.36
CA ARG A 140 3.41 5.06 -3.44
C ARG A 140 3.97 5.57 -4.76
N PHE A 141 4.83 6.58 -4.74
CA PHE A 141 5.56 7.03 -5.94
C PHE A 141 6.54 5.96 -6.42
N LEU A 142 7.18 5.23 -5.50
CA LEU A 142 8.02 4.10 -5.89
C LEU A 142 7.20 2.98 -6.56
N HIS A 143 5.98 2.72 -6.08
CA HIS A 143 5.07 1.76 -6.71
C HIS A 143 4.64 2.15 -8.13
N MET A 144 4.62 3.45 -8.44
CA MET A 144 4.33 3.94 -9.78
C MET A 144 5.39 3.53 -10.81
N PHE A 145 6.66 3.36 -10.43
CA PHE A 145 7.67 2.85 -11.38
C PHE A 145 7.35 1.46 -11.93
N ARG A 146 6.57 0.65 -11.20
CA ARG A 146 6.15 -0.68 -11.69
C ARG A 146 5.26 -0.62 -12.92
N THR A 147 4.40 0.39 -13.07
CA THR A 147 3.63 0.54 -14.33
C THR A 147 4.54 0.96 -15.46
N ILE A 148 5.50 1.84 -15.21
CA ILE A 148 6.50 2.25 -16.20
C ILE A 148 7.29 1.02 -16.69
N PHE A 149 7.78 0.16 -15.77
CA PHE A 149 8.43 -1.10 -16.14
C PHE A 149 7.50 -2.05 -16.89
N ALA A 150 6.23 -2.14 -16.48
CA ALA A 150 5.25 -2.99 -17.19
C ALA A 150 4.99 -2.49 -18.62
N VAL A 151 4.91 -1.18 -18.83
CA VAL A 151 4.78 -0.54 -20.14
C VAL A 151 6.04 -0.78 -20.98
N LEU A 152 7.24 -0.62 -20.42
CA LEU A 152 8.50 -0.89 -21.13
C LEU A 152 8.63 -2.37 -21.55
N ARG A 153 8.27 -3.30 -20.67
CA ARG A 153 8.40 -4.75 -20.89
C ARG A 153 7.34 -5.29 -21.84
N SER A 154 6.07 -5.00 -21.56
CA SER A 154 4.92 -5.61 -22.26
C SER A 154 4.33 -4.74 -23.34
N ARG A 155 4.69 -3.45 -23.40
CA ARG A 155 4.08 -2.41 -24.25
C ARG A 155 2.56 -2.31 -24.13
N ARG A 156 1.99 -2.80 -23.04
CA ARG A 156 0.57 -2.67 -22.74
C ARG A 156 0.41 -1.77 -21.54
N LEU A 157 -0.35 -0.69 -21.72
CA LEU A 157 -0.77 0.13 -20.60
C LEU A 157 -1.94 -0.57 -19.90
N ALA A 158 -1.66 -1.15 -18.74
CA ALA A 158 -2.71 -1.66 -17.87
C ALA A 158 -3.43 -0.47 -17.21
N VAL A 159 -4.50 0.01 -17.85
CA VAL A 159 -5.32 1.15 -17.35
C VAL A 159 -5.76 0.92 -15.91
N SER A 160 -6.12 -0.31 -15.55
CA SER A 160 -6.46 -0.68 -14.18
C SER A 160 -5.31 -0.45 -13.21
N GLN A 161 -4.08 -0.82 -13.57
CA GLN A 161 -2.90 -0.59 -12.74
C GLN A 161 -2.55 0.90 -12.64
N LEU A 162 -2.70 1.64 -13.76
CA LEU A 162 -2.53 3.09 -13.78
C LEU A 162 -3.48 3.77 -12.79
N PHE A 163 -4.78 3.45 -12.90
CA PHE A 163 -5.83 3.96 -12.03
C PHE A 163 -5.60 3.58 -10.56
N CYS A 164 -5.38 2.30 -10.26
CA CYS A 164 -5.16 1.84 -8.88
C CYS A 164 -3.97 2.53 -8.23
N ASN A 165 -2.85 2.69 -8.95
CA ASN A 165 -1.68 3.38 -8.41
C ASN A 165 -1.94 4.87 -8.11
N SER A 166 -2.64 5.57 -9.01
CA SER A 166 -3.02 6.97 -8.79
C SER A 166 -3.96 7.11 -7.59
N VAL A 167 -4.97 6.26 -7.49
CA VAL A 167 -5.91 6.22 -6.36
C VAL A 167 -5.18 5.89 -5.06
N MET A 168 -4.25 4.94 -5.06
CA MET A 168 -3.47 4.60 -3.86
C MET A 168 -2.58 5.76 -3.39
N ALA A 169 -2.01 6.56 -4.30
CA ALA A 169 -1.25 7.76 -3.91
C ALA A 169 -2.17 8.84 -3.33
N PHE A 170 -3.31 9.09 -3.98
CA PHE A 170 -4.31 10.04 -3.51
C PHE A 170 -4.88 9.67 -2.13
N THR A 171 -5.29 8.41 -1.95
CA THR A 171 -5.81 7.89 -0.67
C THR A 171 -4.78 8.00 0.46
N SER A 172 -3.50 7.71 0.17
CA SER A 172 -2.40 7.84 1.15
C SER A 172 -2.13 9.29 1.55
N PHE A 173 -2.26 10.23 0.61
CA PHE A 173 -2.20 11.66 0.92
C PHE A 173 -3.34 12.09 1.85
N LEU A 174 -4.57 11.64 1.57
CA LEU A 174 -5.74 11.93 2.40
C LEU A 174 -5.59 11.39 3.84
N TRP A 175 -4.91 10.25 4.01
CA TRP A 175 -4.62 9.70 5.34
C TRP A 175 -3.82 10.67 6.21
N LEU A 176 -2.81 11.31 5.61
CA LEU A 176 -1.97 12.29 6.28
C LEU A 176 -2.71 13.61 6.50
N GLU A 177 -3.31 14.17 5.44
CA GLU A 177 -3.93 15.49 5.48
C GLU A 177 -5.07 15.58 6.50
N PHE A 178 -5.92 14.55 6.56
CA PHE A 178 -7.08 14.53 7.44
C PHE A 178 -6.86 13.70 8.71
N SER A 179 -5.64 13.21 8.96
CA SER A 179 -5.33 12.30 10.07
C SER A 179 -6.36 11.18 10.17
N GLN A 180 -6.55 10.48 9.05
CA GLN A 180 -7.69 9.60 8.87
C GLN A 180 -7.63 8.44 9.86
N SER A 181 -8.75 8.19 10.52
CA SER A 181 -8.95 6.97 11.29
C SER A 181 -8.74 5.72 10.42
N TYR A 182 -8.32 4.61 11.05
CA TYR A 182 -7.97 3.34 10.40
C TYR A 182 -6.68 3.32 9.56
N GLN A 183 -6.02 4.46 9.32
CA GLN A 183 -4.78 4.49 8.54
C GLN A 183 -3.71 3.51 9.06
N ILE A 184 -3.56 3.34 10.38
CA ILE A 184 -2.49 2.50 10.96
C ILE A 184 -2.71 1.03 10.60
N LEU A 185 -3.92 0.53 10.80
CA LEU A 185 -4.26 -0.85 10.46
C LEU A 185 -4.15 -1.10 8.96
N ALA A 186 -4.59 -0.13 8.14
CA ALA A 186 -4.46 -0.20 6.69
C ALA A 186 -2.99 -0.25 6.24
N ILE A 187 -2.11 0.55 6.84
CA ILE A 187 -0.67 0.53 6.55
C ILE A 187 -0.06 -0.79 7.00
N LEU A 188 -0.34 -1.24 8.24
CA LEU A 188 0.16 -2.50 8.79
C LEU A 188 -0.22 -3.69 7.89
N SER A 189 -1.50 -3.83 7.54
CA SER A 189 -1.97 -4.93 6.70
C SER A 189 -1.33 -4.88 5.30
N THR A 190 -1.30 -3.70 4.69
CA THR A 190 -0.77 -3.50 3.34
C THR A 190 0.72 -3.76 3.27
N THR A 191 1.49 -3.23 4.21
CA THR A 191 2.95 -3.36 4.24
C THR A 191 3.39 -4.78 4.57
N LEU A 192 2.67 -5.48 5.44
CA LEU A 192 2.89 -6.91 5.68
C LEU A 192 2.72 -7.70 4.39
N VAL A 193 1.59 -7.54 3.70
CA VAL A 193 1.32 -8.27 2.46
C VAL A 193 2.30 -7.88 1.36
N TYR A 194 2.68 -6.62 1.24
CA TYR A 194 3.66 -6.17 0.26
C TYR A 194 5.06 -6.70 0.53
N SER A 195 5.51 -6.76 1.78
CA SER A 195 6.80 -7.36 2.12
C SER A 195 6.89 -8.80 1.61
N VAL A 196 5.83 -9.59 1.83
CA VAL A 196 5.75 -10.98 1.39
C VAL A 196 5.60 -11.10 -0.13
N VAL A 197 4.69 -10.33 -0.74
CA VAL A 197 4.40 -10.41 -2.18
C VAL A 197 5.59 -9.94 -3.02
N TYR A 198 6.27 -8.88 -2.62
CA TYR A 198 7.45 -8.40 -3.35
C TYR A 198 8.67 -9.26 -3.10
N GLY A 199 8.87 -9.77 -1.89
CA GLY A 199 9.89 -10.77 -1.60
C GLY A 199 9.71 -12.02 -2.47
N TYR A 200 8.47 -12.53 -2.57
CA TYR A 200 8.14 -13.63 -3.46
C TYR A 200 8.44 -13.32 -4.93
N ARG A 201 8.05 -12.13 -5.43
CA ARG A 201 8.35 -11.72 -6.81
C ARG A 201 9.84 -11.64 -7.11
N PHE A 202 10.61 -11.06 -6.20
CA PHE A 202 12.07 -11.05 -6.28
C PHE A 202 12.62 -12.48 -6.34
N TRP A 203 12.19 -13.35 -5.42
CA TRP A 203 12.59 -14.75 -5.37
C TRP A 203 12.32 -15.48 -6.70
N THR A 204 11.09 -15.38 -7.22
CA THR A 204 10.72 -16.00 -8.51
C THR A 204 11.41 -15.37 -9.72
N GLY A 205 11.78 -14.09 -9.63
CA GLY A 205 12.42 -13.34 -10.72
C GLY A 205 13.86 -13.77 -10.99
N PHE A 206 14.59 -14.17 -9.94
CA PHE A 206 15.95 -14.72 -10.06
C PHE A 206 15.99 -16.19 -10.52
N GLY A 207 14.85 -16.79 -10.86
CA GLY A 207 14.78 -18.16 -11.37
C GLY A 207 14.77 -19.25 -10.30
N LEU A 208 14.64 -18.89 -9.02
CA LEU A 208 14.39 -19.88 -7.97
C LEU A 208 12.98 -20.48 -8.15
N PRO A 209 12.76 -21.75 -7.77
CA PRO A 209 11.50 -22.46 -8.03
C PRO A 209 10.31 -21.76 -7.35
N GLY A 210 9.60 -20.95 -8.14
CA GLY A 210 8.35 -20.28 -7.80
C GLY A 210 7.12 -20.94 -8.41
N SER A 211 7.29 -22.06 -9.11
CA SER A 211 6.20 -22.74 -9.84
C SER A 211 5.18 -23.42 -8.92
N ALA A 212 5.52 -23.65 -7.64
CA ALA A 212 4.65 -24.37 -6.72
C ALA A 212 3.34 -23.61 -6.41
N PHE A 213 3.35 -22.27 -6.44
CA PHE A 213 2.19 -21.47 -6.01
C PHE A 213 1.88 -20.29 -6.95
N PRO A 214 1.39 -20.52 -8.19
CA PRO A 214 1.07 -19.45 -9.14
C PRO A 214 0.01 -18.46 -8.60
N SER A 215 -0.89 -18.93 -7.72
CA SER A 215 -1.95 -18.11 -7.13
C SER A 215 -1.54 -17.41 -5.83
N PHE A 216 -0.31 -17.57 -5.34
CA PHE A 216 0.13 -17.03 -4.05
C PHE A 216 -0.12 -15.53 -3.92
N VAL A 217 0.35 -14.77 -4.91
CA VAL A 217 0.21 -13.31 -4.92
C VAL A 217 -1.27 -12.91 -4.86
N VAL A 218 -2.14 -13.59 -5.60
CA VAL A 218 -3.56 -13.25 -5.65
C VAL A 218 -4.27 -13.63 -4.34
N ASN A 219 -3.89 -14.76 -3.73
CA ASN A 219 -4.41 -15.17 -2.42
C ASN A 219 -4.03 -14.17 -1.32
N CYS A 220 -2.77 -13.70 -1.28
CA CYS A 220 -2.36 -12.67 -0.33
C CYS A 220 -3.12 -11.35 -0.53
N GLN A 221 -3.36 -10.94 -1.79
CA GLN A 221 -4.16 -9.75 -2.08
C GLN A 221 -5.63 -9.94 -1.67
N LEU A 222 -6.19 -11.13 -1.88
CA LEU A 222 -7.55 -11.45 -1.45
C LEU A 222 -7.70 -11.34 0.08
N VAL A 223 -6.73 -11.86 0.84
CA VAL A 223 -6.69 -11.70 2.30
C VAL A 223 -6.59 -10.23 2.69
N LEU A 224 -5.68 -9.45 2.07
CA LEU A 224 -5.54 -8.02 2.34
C LEU A 224 -6.87 -7.27 2.15
N VAL A 225 -7.51 -7.50 1.00
CA VAL A 225 -8.77 -6.85 0.64
C VAL A 225 -9.89 -7.26 1.59
N GLY A 226 -9.96 -8.55 1.97
CA GLY A 226 -10.91 -9.04 2.97
C GLY A 226 -10.71 -8.40 4.35
N CYS A 227 -9.47 -8.37 4.86
CA CYS A 227 -9.14 -7.71 6.13
C CYS A 227 -9.48 -6.22 6.09
N ASN A 228 -9.19 -5.54 4.98
CA ASN A 228 -9.51 -4.13 4.82
C ASN A 228 -11.02 -3.89 4.84
N LEU A 229 -11.81 -4.73 4.15
CA LEU A 229 -13.27 -4.62 4.13
C LEU A 229 -13.89 -4.79 5.52
N VAL A 230 -13.46 -5.81 6.27
CA VAL A 230 -13.90 -6.04 7.66
C VAL A 230 -13.54 -4.84 8.54
N SER A 231 -12.34 -4.28 8.37
CA SER A 231 -11.90 -3.13 9.15
C SER A 231 -12.69 -1.87 8.82
N HIS A 232 -13.06 -1.63 7.55
CA HIS A 232 -13.95 -0.53 7.16
C HIS A 232 -15.31 -0.62 7.86
N ALA A 233 -15.90 -1.82 7.94
CA ALA A 233 -17.12 -2.04 8.72
C ALA A 233 -16.89 -1.71 10.21
N GLY A 234 -15.75 -2.13 10.78
CA GLY A 234 -15.37 -1.80 12.16
C GLY A 234 -15.27 -0.28 12.41
N VAL A 235 -14.69 0.49 11.50
CA VAL A 235 -14.63 1.96 11.61
C VAL A 235 -16.02 2.58 11.64
N LEU A 236 -16.91 2.13 10.74
CA LEU A 236 -18.28 2.64 10.67
C LEU A 236 -19.02 2.37 11.98
N THR A 237 -18.93 1.13 12.49
CA THR A 237 -19.51 0.76 13.79
C THR A 237 -18.97 1.64 14.91
N MET A 238 -17.65 1.84 14.98
CA MET A 238 -17.04 2.67 16.03
C MET A 238 -17.42 4.15 15.92
N HIS A 239 -17.55 4.67 14.70
CA HIS A 239 -17.98 6.03 14.45
C HIS A 239 -19.38 6.30 15.03
N LEU A 240 -20.31 5.38 14.79
CA LEU A 240 -21.68 5.47 15.28
C LEU A 240 -21.75 5.35 16.81
N PHE A 241 -20.97 4.44 17.42
CA PHE A 241 -21.00 4.23 18.87
C PHE A 241 -20.27 5.32 19.69
N LYS A 242 -19.20 5.94 19.18
CA LYS A 242 -18.41 6.94 19.93
C LYS A 242 -18.81 8.39 19.65
N GLY A 243 -19.72 8.64 18.71
CA GLY A 243 -20.11 9.99 18.31
C GLY A 243 -19.09 10.70 17.41
N GLY A 244 -18.23 9.95 16.70
CA GLY A 244 -17.28 10.54 15.76
C GLY A 244 -15.91 9.86 15.71
N CYS A 245 -15.31 9.85 14.52
CA CYS A 245 -13.93 9.45 14.29
C CYS A 245 -13.26 10.53 13.44
N ASN A 246 -11.97 10.78 13.67
CA ASN A 246 -11.25 11.81 12.93
C ASN A 246 -11.12 11.44 11.44
N GLY A 247 -11.29 12.44 10.57
CA GLY A 247 -11.16 12.27 9.13
C GLY A 247 -12.28 11.43 8.47
N ILE A 248 -13.50 11.40 9.04
CA ILE A 248 -14.60 10.58 8.51
C ILE A 248 -14.98 10.90 7.06
N GLY A 249 -14.91 12.18 6.64
CA GLY A 249 -15.16 12.56 5.25
C GLY A 249 -14.14 11.98 4.27
N ALA A 250 -12.85 12.05 4.63
CA ALA A 250 -11.78 11.42 3.86
C ALA A 250 -11.89 9.88 3.85
N TRP A 251 -12.29 9.28 4.98
CA TRP A 251 -12.59 7.86 5.06
C TRP A 251 -13.73 7.45 4.12
N GLY A 252 -14.79 8.26 4.00
CA GLY A 252 -15.89 8.01 3.08
C GLY A 252 -15.42 7.95 1.63
N LEU A 253 -14.66 8.97 1.19
CA LEU A 253 -14.07 9.01 -0.14
C LEU A 253 -13.12 7.82 -0.39
N ASN A 254 -12.26 7.51 0.57
CA ASN A 254 -11.35 6.37 0.48
C ASN A 254 -12.10 5.02 0.44
N SER A 255 -13.24 4.91 1.12
CA SER A 255 -14.08 3.71 1.07
C SER A 255 -14.70 3.50 -0.31
N VAL A 256 -15.17 4.57 -0.95
CA VAL A 256 -15.68 4.53 -2.33
C VAL A 256 -14.58 4.13 -3.31
N LEU A 257 -13.41 4.75 -3.19
CA LEU A 257 -12.25 4.46 -4.04
C LEU A 257 -11.73 3.02 -3.86
N ASN A 258 -11.64 2.54 -2.62
CA ASN A 258 -11.30 1.15 -2.33
C ASN A 258 -12.37 0.18 -2.85
N GLY A 259 -13.66 0.57 -2.81
CA GLY A 259 -14.75 -0.18 -3.42
C GLY A 259 -14.56 -0.35 -4.93
N ALA A 260 -14.18 0.71 -5.64
CA ALA A 260 -13.86 0.64 -7.07
C ALA A 260 -12.67 -0.29 -7.36
N ILE A 261 -11.60 -0.23 -6.56
CA ILE A 261 -10.45 -1.14 -6.69
C ILE A 261 -10.87 -2.59 -6.43
N LEU A 262 -11.69 -2.83 -5.40
CA LEU A 262 -12.23 -4.14 -5.09
C LEU A 262 -13.02 -4.72 -6.27
N LEU A 263 -13.89 -3.93 -6.91
CA LEU A 263 -14.64 -4.38 -8.09
C LEU A 263 -13.72 -4.77 -9.25
N LEU A 264 -12.67 -3.97 -9.52
CA LEU A 264 -11.67 -4.30 -10.53
C LEU A 264 -10.93 -5.60 -10.19
N PHE A 265 -10.56 -5.77 -8.92
CA PHE A 265 -9.88 -6.98 -8.44
C PHE A 265 -10.78 -8.22 -8.54
N LEU A 266 -12.04 -8.13 -8.12
CA LEU A 266 -13.00 -9.22 -8.20
C LEU A 266 -13.27 -9.63 -9.66
N ASN A 267 -13.42 -8.66 -10.56
CA ASN A 267 -13.58 -8.94 -11.99
C ASN A 267 -12.37 -9.71 -12.54
N PHE A 268 -11.14 -9.29 -12.19
CA PHE A 268 -9.93 -10.03 -12.55
C PHE A 268 -9.88 -11.43 -11.92
N TYR A 269 -10.23 -11.54 -10.64
CA TYR A 269 -10.21 -12.80 -9.90
C TYR A 269 -11.18 -13.82 -10.48
N VAL A 270 -12.43 -13.41 -10.75
CA VAL A 270 -13.47 -14.25 -11.35
C VAL A 270 -13.04 -14.70 -12.76
N ARG A 271 -12.50 -13.78 -13.58
CA ARG A 271 -11.98 -14.15 -14.91
C ARG A 271 -10.81 -15.13 -14.82
N MET A 272 -9.96 -15.00 -13.80
CA MET A 272 -8.84 -15.91 -13.60
C MET A 272 -9.28 -17.31 -13.18
N HIS A 273 -10.32 -17.41 -12.36
CA HIS A 273 -10.83 -18.69 -11.81
C HIS A 273 -12.02 -19.27 -12.58
N SER A 274 -12.52 -18.60 -13.62
CA SER A 274 -13.68 -19.06 -14.36
C SER A 274 -13.44 -20.47 -14.96
N PRO A 275 -14.47 -21.34 -14.99
CA PRO A 275 -14.36 -22.70 -15.52
C PRO A 275 -13.85 -22.74 -16.96
N MET A 276 -14.19 -21.72 -17.76
CA MET A 276 -13.75 -21.59 -19.15
C MET A 276 -12.22 -21.59 -19.28
N ARG A 277 -11.50 -20.95 -18.35
CA ARG A 277 -10.03 -20.96 -18.35
C ARG A 277 -9.47 -22.32 -17.90
N ARG A 278 -10.12 -23.00 -16.94
CA ARG A 278 -9.76 -24.38 -16.57
C ARG A 278 -9.96 -25.33 -17.75
N HIS A 279 -11.03 -25.16 -18.53
CA HIS A 279 -11.29 -25.95 -19.72
C HIS A 279 -10.24 -25.71 -20.81
N ILE A 280 -9.87 -24.45 -21.09
CA ILE A 280 -8.79 -24.11 -22.03
C ILE A 280 -7.45 -24.70 -21.57
N ASN A 281 -7.11 -24.60 -20.28
CA ASN A 281 -5.88 -25.21 -19.75
C ASN A 281 -5.89 -26.74 -19.89
N LYS A 282 -7.04 -27.39 -19.63
CA LYS A 282 -7.21 -28.84 -19.80
C LYS A 282 -7.10 -29.27 -21.27
N MET A 283 -7.68 -28.52 -22.21
CA MET A 283 -7.53 -28.78 -23.64
C MET A 283 -6.07 -28.59 -24.11
N ASN A 284 -5.39 -27.54 -23.63
CA ASN A 284 -3.98 -27.32 -23.98
C ASN A 284 -3.06 -28.39 -23.39
N SER A 285 -3.33 -28.88 -22.17
CA SER A 285 -2.57 -30.01 -21.61
C SER A 285 -2.83 -31.31 -22.37
N GLN A 286 -4.04 -31.52 -22.88
CA GLN A 286 -4.37 -32.69 -23.71
C GLN A 286 -3.78 -32.61 -25.13
N ARG A 287 -3.58 -31.41 -25.68
CA ARG A 287 -2.98 -31.22 -27.01
C ARG A 287 -1.44 -31.37 -27.01
N ASN A 288 -0.80 -31.12 -25.87
CA ASN A 288 0.66 -31.17 -25.72
C ASN A 288 1.18 -32.46 -25.06
N ALA A 289 0.28 -33.36 -24.67
CA ALA A 289 0.59 -34.72 -24.23
C ALA A 289 0.42 -35.66 -25.43
#